data_AF-A0AA51ENZ8-F1
#
_entry.id   AF-A0AA51ENZ8-F1
#
_cell.length_a   1.000
_cell.length_b   1.000
_cell.length_c   1.000
_cell.angle_alpha   90.00
_cell.angle_beta   90.00
_cell.angle_gamma   90.00
#
_symmetry.space_group_name_H-M   'P 1'
#
loop_
_entity.id
_entity.type
_entity.pdbx_description
1 polymer ?
#
loop_
_entity_poly.entity_id
_entity_poly.type
_entity_poly.pdbx_seq_one_letter_code
_entity_poly.pdbx_strand_id
1 'polypeptide(L)'
;IDKLKSKTVDLGTNATKLQEANLEGALNLTREAKERAAKAADEAESVQTIIANTDRQIKNTDRLIELQYTNFNNTQKENDKKLGELRQQLSDLEMQLPKINEKMCGQESDSCDICGGAGCGKCGGISCDQGAITKAEQALDFANKTEHRIKEHELTAEDLLRSVSQVKQETVAVRS
;
A
#
# COMPACT_ATOMS: atom_id res chain seq x y z
N ILE A 1 -34.31 -98.63 40.18
CA ILE A 1 -35.37 -97.78 39.58
C ILE A 1 -35.20 -96.31 40.00
N ASP A 2 -34.86 -96.04 41.26
CA ASP A 2 -34.75 -94.66 41.77
C ASP A 2 -33.66 -93.82 41.12
N LYS A 3 -32.51 -94.42 40.78
CA LYS A 3 -31.41 -93.75 40.07
C LYS A 3 -31.79 -93.27 38.66
N LEU A 4 -32.75 -93.94 38.01
CA LEU A 4 -33.24 -93.57 36.69
C LEU A 4 -34.27 -92.42 36.77
N LYS A 5 -35.13 -92.46 37.81
CA LYS A 5 -36.06 -91.37 38.12
C LYS A 5 -35.32 -90.08 38.47
N SER A 6 -34.30 -90.12 39.32
CA SER A 6 -33.51 -88.92 39.65
C SER A 6 -32.87 -88.31 38.40
N LYS A 7 -32.19 -89.12 37.57
CA LYS A 7 -31.58 -88.62 36.33
C LYS A 7 -32.58 -87.98 35.36
N THR A 8 -33.82 -88.47 35.32
CA THR A 8 -34.86 -87.91 34.45
C THR A 8 -35.33 -86.54 34.97
N VAL A 9 -35.47 -86.39 36.28
CA VAL A 9 -35.79 -85.10 36.92
C VAL A 9 -34.64 -84.10 36.76
N ASP A 10 -33.40 -84.56 36.92
CA ASP A 10 -32.19 -83.75 36.73
C ASP A 10 -32.06 -83.27 35.27
N LEU A 11 -32.40 -84.14 34.30
CA LEU A 11 -32.39 -83.78 32.89
C LEU A 11 -33.49 -82.77 32.55
N GLY A 12 -34.71 -82.96 33.08
CA GLY A 12 -35.80 -82.02 32.90
C GLY A 12 -35.48 -80.64 33.47
N THR A 13 -34.95 -80.58 34.69
CA THR A 13 -34.55 -79.31 35.32
C THR A 13 -33.39 -78.63 34.61
N ASN A 14 -32.41 -79.38 34.10
CA ASN A 14 -31.33 -78.82 33.30
C ASN A 14 -31.83 -78.32 31.94
N ALA A 15 -32.74 -79.03 31.28
CA ALA A 15 -33.33 -78.59 30.03
C ALA A 15 -34.16 -77.31 30.21
N THR A 16 -34.98 -77.22 31.26
CA THR A 16 -35.74 -76.01 31.58
C THR A 16 -34.81 -74.84 31.88
N LYS A 17 -33.76 -75.03 32.69
CA LYS A 17 -32.76 -73.98 32.95
C LYS A 17 -32.04 -73.52 31.69
N LEU A 18 -31.72 -74.43 30.78
CA LEU A 18 -31.07 -74.09 29.52
C LEU A 18 -31.99 -73.25 28.61
N GLN A 19 -33.28 -73.59 28.61
CA GLN A 19 -34.30 -72.88 27.83
C GLN A 19 -34.61 -71.50 28.44
N GLU A 20 -34.69 -71.39 29.77
CA GLU A 20 -34.81 -70.13 30.51
C GLU A 20 -33.58 -69.23 30.29
N ALA A 21 -32.37 -69.77 30.36
CA ALA A 21 -31.14 -69.02 30.10
C ALA A 21 -31.06 -68.51 28.64
N ASN A 22 -31.59 -69.26 27.68
CA ASN A 22 -31.67 -68.84 26.28
C ASN A 22 -32.71 -67.72 26.09
N LEU A 23 -33.87 -67.82 26.77
CA LEU A 23 -34.88 -66.76 26.77
C LEU A 23 -34.35 -65.47 27.43
N GLU A 24 -33.63 -65.58 28.54
CA GLU A 24 -33.01 -64.44 29.23
C GLU A 24 -31.89 -63.82 28.39
N GLY A 25 -31.04 -64.64 27.75
CA GLY A 25 -30.02 -64.18 26.81
C GLY A 25 -30.60 -63.47 25.59
N ALA A 26 -31.65 -64.04 24.96
CA ALA A 26 -32.35 -63.43 23.83
C ALA A 26 -33.03 -62.10 24.23
N LEU A 27 -33.62 -62.03 25.42
CA LEU A 27 -34.20 -60.81 25.96
C LEU A 27 -33.11 -59.74 26.18
N ASN A 28 -31.94 -60.14 26.69
CA ASN A 28 -30.84 -59.21 26.93
C ASN A 28 -30.26 -58.66 25.61
N LEU A 29 -30.07 -59.53 24.61
CA LEU A 29 -29.68 -59.13 23.24
C LEU A 29 -30.70 -58.17 22.61
N THR A 30 -32.00 -58.41 22.84
CA THR A 30 -33.06 -57.53 22.33
C THR A 30 -33.05 -56.17 23.02
N ARG A 31 -32.76 -56.13 24.33
CA ARG A 31 -32.58 -54.87 25.08
C ARG A 31 -31.37 -54.08 24.58
N GLU A 32 -30.21 -54.73 24.43
CA GLU A 32 -29.02 -54.10 23.88
C GLU A 32 -29.22 -53.62 22.43
N ALA A 33 -29.94 -54.38 21.61
CA ALA A 33 -30.30 -53.97 20.26
C ALA A 33 -31.22 -52.74 20.27
N LYS A 34 -32.19 -52.69 21.18
CA LYS A 34 -33.07 -51.52 21.37
C LYS A 34 -32.28 -50.28 21.80
N GLU A 35 -31.37 -50.41 22.76
CA GLU A 35 -30.53 -49.30 23.20
C GLU A 35 -29.62 -48.78 22.09
N ARG A 36 -28.98 -49.69 21.34
CA ARG A 36 -28.17 -49.31 20.18
C ARG A 36 -29.00 -48.62 19.09
N ALA A 37 -30.21 -49.12 18.82
CA ALA A 37 -31.10 -48.50 17.85
C ALA A 37 -31.56 -47.10 18.29
N ALA A 38 -31.88 -46.92 19.56
CA ALA A 38 -32.25 -45.61 20.11
C ALA A 38 -31.09 -44.61 19.99
N LYS A 39 -29.87 -45.02 20.39
CA LYS A 39 -28.68 -44.17 20.28
C LYS A 39 -28.36 -43.80 18.83
N ALA A 40 -28.49 -44.76 17.90
CA ALA A 40 -28.28 -44.49 16.47
C ALA A 40 -29.34 -43.53 15.90
N ALA A 41 -30.58 -43.59 16.39
CA ALA A 41 -31.63 -42.65 16.00
C ALA A 41 -31.34 -41.23 16.50
N ASP A 42 -30.92 -41.09 17.77
CA ASP A 42 -30.53 -39.79 18.35
C ASP A 42 -29.33 -39.19 17.61
N GLU A 43 -28.33 -40.01 17.29
CA GLU A 43 -27.16 -39.59 16.50
C GLU A 43 -27.58 -39.13 15.08
N ALA A 44 -28.49 -39.86 14.43
CA ALA A 44 -28.99 -39.50 13.10
C ALA A 44 -29.76 -38.17 13.10
N GLU A 45 -30.58 -37.92 14.13
CA GLU A 45 -31.31 -36.65 14.29
C GLU A 45 -30.36 -35.48 14.55
N SER A 46 -29.34 -35.69 15.39
CA SER A 46 -28.27 -34.71 15.62
C SER A 46 -27.53 -34.36 14.32
N VAL A 47 -27.16 -35.36 13.52
CA VAL A 47 -26.50 -35.16 12.22
C VAL A 47 -27.40 -34.39 11.26
N GLN A 48 -28.71 -34.66 11.20
CA GLN A 48 -29.64 -33.89 10.37
C GLN A 48 -29.65 -32.41 10.74
N THR A 49 -29.60 -32.10 12.04
CA THR A 49 -29.54 -30.71 12.52
C THR A 49 -28.25 -30.02 12.08
N ILE A 50 -27.11 -30.73 12.16
CA ILE A 50 -25.82 -30.21 11.70
C ILE A 50 -25.84 -29.95 10.20
N ILE A 51 -26.37 -30.88 9.40
CA ILE A 51 -26.49 -30.73 7.95
C ILE A 51 -27.37 -29.51 7.61
N ALA A 52 -28.53 -29.38 8.24
CA ALA A 52 -29.44 -28.25 8.01
C ALA A 52 -28.80 -26.90 8.36
N ASN A 53 -28.03 -26.84 9.45
CA ASN A 53 -27.30 -25.62 9.81
C ASN A 53 -26.18 -25.32 8.81
N THR A 54 -25.44 -26.34 8.40
CA THR A 54 -24.35 -26.21 7.42
C THR A 54 -24.85 -25.71 6.07
N ASP A 55 -25.96 -26.25 5.57
CA ASP A 55 -26.59 -25.81 4.33
C ASP A 55 -27.02 -24.33 4.38
N ARG A 56 -27.53 -23.87 5.53
CA ARG A 56 -27.82 -22.44 5.76
C ARG A 56 -26.55 -21.58 5.72
N GLN A 57 -25.46 -22.03 6.34
CA GLN A 57 -24.19 -21.30 6.35
C GLN A 57 -23.57 -21.22 4.95
N ILE A 58 -23.62 -22.31 4.19
CA ILE A 58 -23.16 -22.35 2.79
C ILE A 58 -23.93 -21.32 1.97
N LYS A 59 -25.27 -21.37 2.00
CA LYS A 59 -26.12 -20.42 1.25
C LYS A 59 -25.87 -18.96 1.63
N ASN A 60 -25.67 -18.68 2.91
CA ASN A 60 -25.34 -17.33 3.37
C ASN A 60 -23.97 -16.88 2.85
N THR A 61 -22.99 -17.78 2.87
CA THR A 61 -21.63 -17.51 2.38
C THR A 61 -21.64 -17.28 0.86
N ASP A 62 -22.33 -18.12 0.10
CA ASP A 62 -22.46 -17.98 -1.35
C ASP A 62 -23.08 -16.63 -1.73
N ARG A 63 -24.14 -16.22 -1.02
CA ARG A 63 -24.76 -14.90 -1.22
C ARG A 63 -23.80 -13.76 -0.92
N LEU A 64 -23.00 -13.86 0.14
CA LEU A 64 -21.99 -12.84 0.47
C LEU A 64 -20.91 -12.76 -0.61
N ILE A 65 -20.47 -13.91 -1.13
CA ILE A 65 -19.51 -13.98 -2.23
C ILE A 65 -20.09 -13.32 -3.48
N GLU A 66 -21.32 -13.66 -3.88
CA GLU A 66 -21.98 -13.08 -5.06
C GLU A 66 -22.13 -11.55 -4.95
N LEU A 67 -22.59 -11.06 -3.80
CA LEU A 67 -22.72 -9.62 -3.54
C LEU A 67 -21.38 -8.89 -3.64
N GLN A 68 -20.31 -9.53 -3.18
CA GLN A 68 -18.99 -8.91 -3.13
C GLN A 68 -18.18 -9.10 -4.42
N TYR A 69 -18.50 -10.10 -5.23
CA TYR A 69 -17.77 -10.42 -6.44
C TYR A 69 -17.78 -9.26 -7.44
N THR A 70 -18.95 -8.65 -7.67
CA THR A 70 -19.09 -7.50 -8.56
C THR A 70 -18.33 -6.29 -8.02
N ASN A 71 -18.43 -6.02 -6.71
CA ASN A 71 -17.72 -4.91 -6.06
C ASN A 71 -16.20 -5.09 -6.16
N PHE A 72 -15.71 -6.30 -5.91
CA PHE A 72 -14.29 -6.65 -6.01
C PHE A 72 -13.78 -6.43 -7.44
N ASN A 73 -14.47 -7.00 -8.44
CA ASN A 73 -14.08 -6.84 -9.84
C ASN A 73 -14.11 -5.37 -10.30
N ASN A 74 -15.12 -4.60 -9.87
CA ASN A 74 -15.21 -3.19 -10.21
C ASN A 74 -14.07 -2.40 -9.56
N THR A 75 -13.80 -2.63 -8.27
CA THR A 75 -12.69 -1.99 -7.54
C THR A 75 -11.34 -2.34 -8.17
N GLN A 76 -11.13 -3.61 -8.54
CA GLN A 76 -9.91 -4.03 -9.21
C GLN A 76 -9.72 -3.33 -10.55
N LYS A 77 -10.76 -3.30 -11.39
CA LYS A 77 -10.72 -2.58 -12.67
C LYS A 77 -10.46 -1.08 -12.50
N GLU A 78 -11.07 -0.45 -11.51
CA GLU A 78 -10.85 0.96 -11.21
C GLU A 78 -9.41 1.22 -10.75
N ASN A 79 -8.87 0.34 -9.91
CA ASN A 79 -7.47 0.42 -9.46
C ASN A 79 -6.50 0.25 -10.64
N ASP A 80 -6.73 -0.74 -11.51
CA ASP A 80 -5.90 -0.95 -12.69
C ASP A 80 -5.94 0.27 -13.64
N LYS A 81 -7.12 0.89 -13.80
CA LYS A 81 -7.26 2.13 -14.58
C LYS A 81 -6.47 3.27 -13.95
N LYS A 82 -6.61 3.51 -12.65
CA LYS A 82 -5.88 4.56 -11.92
C LYS A 82 -4.37 4.35 -11.98
N LEU A 83 -3.91 3.09 -11.85
CA LEU A 83 -2.50 2.74 -12.00
C LEU A 83 -1.99 3.04 -13.41
N GLY A 84 -2.80 2.76 -14.44
CA GLY A 84 -2.48 3.13 -15.82
C GLY A 84 -2.36 4.65 -16.01
N GLU A 85 -3.31 5.41 -15.49
CA GLU A 85 -3.29 6.89 -15.53
C GLU A 85 -2.06 7.47 -14.83
N LEU A 86 -1.73 6.97 -13.64
CA LEU A 86 -0.54 7.41 -12.89
C LEU A 86 0.76 7.08 -13.62
N ARG A 87 0.85 5.91 -14.25
CA ARG A 87 2.01 5.54 -15.08
C ARG A 87 2.16 6.45 -16.28
N GLN A 88 1.06 6.81 -16.94
CA GLN A 88 1.10 7.74 -18.06
C GLN A 88 1.56 9.12 -17.60
N GLN A 89 0.99 9.65 -16.51
CA GLN A 89 1.38 10.94 -15.95
C GLN A 89 2.87 10.97 -15.56
N LEU A 90 3.37 9.88 -14.98
CA LEU A 90 4.79 9.76 -14.63
C LEU A 90 5.67 9.77 -15.89
N SER A 91 5.30 8.98 -16.91
CA SER A 91 6.04 8.94 -18.17
C SER A 91 6.04 10.29 -18.89
N ASP A 92 4.90 11.00 -18.89
CA ASP A 92 4.78 12.34 -19.48
C ASP A 92 5.63 13.36 -18.73
N LEU A 93 5.76 13.22 -17.40
CA LEU A 93 6.61 14.08 -16.58
C LEU A 93 8.09 13.78 -16.84
N GLU A 94 8.50 12.51 -16.81
CA GLU A 94 9.86 12.08 -17.12
C GLU A 94 10.30 12.57 -18.52
N MET A 95 9.41 12.55 -19.51
CA MET A 95 9.71 13.07 -20.84
C MET A 95 9.87 14.60 -20.90
N GLN A 96 9.28 15.33 -19.94
CA GLN A 96 9.34 16.79 -19.88
C GLN A 96 10.53 17.30 -19.05
N LEU A 97 11.03 16.53 -18.08
CA LEU A 97 12.11 16.93 -17.19
C LEU A 97 13.40 17.35 -17.94
N PRO A 98 13.90 16.61 -18.94
CA PRO A 98 15.09 17.04 -19.69
C PRO A 98 14.90 18.41 -20.34
N LYS A 99 13.72 18.66 -20.92
CA LYS A 99 13.40 19.94 -21.58
C LYS A 99 13.31 21.09 -20.59
N ILE A 100 12.83 20.82 -19.37
CA ILE A 100 12.82 21.80 -18.29
C ILE A 100 14.26 22.08 -17.83
N ASN A 101 15.08 21.04 -17.65
CA ASN A 101 16.49 21.17 -17.30
C ASN A 101 17.28 21.94 -18.36
N GLU A 102 16.97 21.76 -19.64
CA GLU A 102 17.56 22.54 -20.73
C GLU A 102 17.27 24.03 -20.57
N LYS A 103 15.99 24.39 -20.37
CA LYS A 103 15.58 25.78 -20.24
C LYS A 103 16.08 26.44 -18.96
N MET A 104 16.06 25.72 -17.85
CA MET A 104 16.40 26.26 -16.53
C MET A 104 17.90 26.20 -16.25
N CYS A 105 18.51 25.05 -16.47
CA CYS A 105 19.89 24.74 -16.12
C CYS A 105 20.85 24.86 -17.31
N GLY A 106 20.37 24.84 -18.56
CA GLY A 106 21.18 25.07 -19.76
C GLY A 106 21.60 23.82 -20.52
N GLN A 107 21.15 22.63 -20.10
CA GLN A 107 21.43 21.36 -20.79
C GLN A 107 20.25 20.40 -20.69
N GLU A 108 19.89 19.76 -21.81
CA GLU A 108 18.88 18.70 -21.86
C GLU A 108 19.48 17.41 -21.28
N SER A 109 19.40 17.24 -19.97
CA SER A 109 19.85 16.02 -19.30
C SER A 109 18.98 15.68 -18.09
N ASP A 110 18.83 14.39 -17.83
CA ASP A 110 18.28 13.84 -16.59
C ASP A 110 19.37 13.41 -15.58
N SER A 111 20.64 13.53 -15.97
CA SER A 111 21.78 13.29 -15.06
C SER A 111 22.21 14.56 -14.35
N CYS A 112 22.78 14.38 -13.15
CA CYS A 112 23.38 15.45 -12.36
C CYS A 112 24.77 15.84 -12.87
N ASP A 113 24.87 16.22 -14.14
CA ASP A 113 26.12 16.56 -14.81
C ASP A 113 26.56 18.00 -14.50
N ILE A 114 27.40 18.57 -15.37
CA ILE A 114 28.05 19.89 -15.21
C ILE A 114 27.02 20.99 -14.88
N CYS A 115 25.88 20.99 -15.58
CA CYS A 115 24.80 21.95 -15.40
C CYS A 115 23.78 21.55 -14.33
N GLY A 116 23.85 20.34 -13.78
CA GLY A 116 22.89 19.82 -12.82
C GLY A 116 21.48 19.67 -13.41
N GLY A 117 20.47 19.74 -12.55
CA GLY A 117 19.07 19.46 -12.92
C GLY A 117 18.16 19.30 -11.71
N ALA A 118 16.88 19.03 -11.97
CA ALA A 118 15.91 18.72 -10.93
C ALA A 118 16.39 17.55 -10.04
N GLY A 119 16.42 17.76 -8.73
CA GLY A 119 16.87 16.74 -7.76
C GLY A 119 18.39 16.66 -7.52
N CYS A 120 19.21 17.39 -8.27
CA CYS A 120 20.67 17.33 -8.18
C CYS A 120 21.29 18.28 -7.13
N GLY A 121 20.49 19.18 -6.54
CA GLY A 121 20.96 20.19 -5.58
C GLY A 121 21.77 21.34 -6.20
N LYS A 122 22.03 21.29 -7.52
CA LYS A 122 22.67 22.34 -8.32
C LYS A 122 21.95 22.43 -9.67
N CYS A 123 21.83 23.65 -10.20
CA CYS A 123 21.32 23.92 -11.54
C CYS A 123 22.04 25.15 -12.10
N GLY A 124 22.57 25.04 -13.32
CA GLY A 124 23.37 26.08 -13.96
C GLY A 124 24.86 26.04 -13.62
N GLY A 125 25.58 27.06 -14.10
CA GLY A 125 27.01 27.26 -13.92
C GLY A 125 27.62 27.98 -15.11
N ILE A 126 28.91 28.35 -15.02
CA ILE A 126 29.60 29.12 -16.08
C ILE A 126 29.50 28.44 -17.45
N SER A 127 29.54 27.11 -17.50
CA SER A 127 29.43 26.33 -18.74
C SER A 127 28.01 26.16 -19.27
N CYS A 128 27.01 26.76 -18.61
CA CYS A 128 25.60 26.53 -18.82
C CYS A 128 24.86 27.84 -19.10
N ASP A 129 25.48 28.68 -19.92
CA ASP A 129 25.07 30.04 -20.24
C ASP A 129 23.68 30.14 -20.90
N GLN A 130 23.18 29.06 -21.50
CA GLN A 130 21.84 29.02 -22.07
C GLN A 130 20.74 28.90 -21.01
N GLY A 131 21.07 28.41 -19.82
CA GLY A 131 20.13 28.21 -18.72
C GLY A 131 19.62 29.51 -18.13
N ALA A 132 18.33 29.56 -17.83
CA ALA A 132 17.69 30.72 -17.19
C ALA A 132 18.34 31.11 -15.86
N ILE A 133 18.76 30.14 -15.04
CA ILE A 133 19.41 30.43 -13.75
C ILE A 133 20.72 31.16 -13.96
N THR A 134 21.60 30.62 -14.81
CA THR A 134 22.90 31.24 -15.07
C THR A 134 22.77 32.62 -15.72
N LYS A 135 21.81 32.81 -16.63
CA LYS A 135 21.50 34.13 -17.20
C LYS A 135 21.08 35.13 -16.12
N ALA A 136 20.22 34.71 -15.18
CA ALA A 136 19.78 35.57 -14.08
C ALA A 136 20.92 35.92 -13.13
N GLU A 137 21.77 34.96 -12.78
CA GLU A 137 22.96 35.18 -11.94
C GLU A 137 23.95 36.14 -12.60
N GLN A 138 24.23 35.95 -13.89
CA GLN A 138 25.11 36.84 -14.66
C GLN A 138 24.55 38.26 -14.76
N ALA A 139 23.25 38.40 -14.99
CA ALA A 139 22.59 39.70 -15.03
C ALA A 139 22.66 40.42 -13.68
N LEU A 140 22.46 39.69 -12.58
CA LEU A 140 22.58 40.23 -11.23
C LEU A 140 24.01 40.67 -10.90
N ASP A 141 25.01 39.82 -11.20
CA ASP A 141 26.42 40.15 -11.02
C ASP A 141 26.82 41.38 -11.85
N PHE A 142 26.37 41.45 -13.10
CA PHE A 142 26.60 42.60 -13.97
C PHE A 142 25.97 43.88 -13.41
N ALA A 143 24.73 43.82 -12.91
CA ALA A 143 24.05 44.95 -12.30
C ALA A 143 24.79 45.44 -11.05
N ASN A 144 25.19 44.54 -10.15
CA ASN A 144 25.93 44.87 -8.94
C ASN A 144 27.30 45.51 -9.25
N LYS A 145 28.04 44.95 -10.21
CA LYS A 145 29.31 45.53 -10.67
C LYS A 145 29.12 46.91 -11.28
N THR A 146 28.05 47.09 -12.05
CA THR A 146 27.72 48.38 -12.67
C THR A 146 27.35 49.42 -11.61
N GLU A 147 26.53 49.05 -10.63
CA GLU A 147 26.19 49.92 -9.49
C GLU A 147 27.44 50.37 -8.73
N HIS A 148 28.36 49.43 -8.44
CA HIS A 148 29.60 49.76 -7.75
C HIS A 148 30.46 50.74 -8.56
N ARG A 149 30.63 50.49 -9.86
CA ARG A 149 31.38 51.38 -10.75
C ARG A 149 30.74 52.77 -10.88
N ILE A 150 29.41 52.85 -10.92
CA ILE A 150 28.71 54.13 -10.95
C ILE A 150 29.01 54.92 -9.67
N LYS A 151 28.94 54.30 -8.49
CA LYS A 151 29.26 54.93 -7.21
C LYS A 151 30.71 55.43 -7.15
N GLU A 152 31.67 54.65 -7.63
CA GLU A 152 33.08 55.09 -7.68
C GLU A 152 33.27 56.31 -8.60
N HIS A 153 32.63 56.30 -9.77
CA HIS A 153 32.68 57.43 -10.70
C HIS A 153 31.98 58.68 -10.16
N GLU A 154 30.86 58.51 -9.45
CA GLU A 154 30.14 59.59 -8.77
C GLU A 154 31.03 60.27 -7.72
N LEU A 155 31.64 59.50 -6.82
CA LEU A 155 32.58 60.03 -5.80
C LEU A 155 33.76 60.76 -6.44
N THR A 156 34.34 60.20 -7.50
CA THR A 156 35.46 60.83 -8.23
C THR A 156 35.03 62.16 -8.86
N ALA A 157 33.82 62.22 -9.42
CA ALA A 157 33.27 63.44 -10.01
C ALA A 157 32.98 64.52 -8.95
N GLU A 158 32.46 64.13 -7.79
CA GLU A 158 32.23 65.05 -6.66
C GLU A 158 33.55 65.64 -6.14
N ASP A 159 34.59 64.81 -5.98
CA ASP A 159 35.92 65.27 -5.56
C ASP A 159 36.55 66.23 -6.57
N LEU A 160 36.40 65.94 -7.87
CA LEU A 160 36.87 66.83 -8.93
C LEU A 160 36.10 68.16 -8.90
N LEU A 161 34.77 68.12 -8.75
CA LEU A 161 33.93 69.31 -8.68
C LEU A 161 34.29 70.18 -7.46
N ARG A 162 34.55 69.56 -6.31
CA ARG A 162 35.02 70.24 -5.10
C ARG A 162 36.36 70.92 -5.34
N SER A 163 37.31 70.23 -5.97
CA SER A 163 38.63 70.76 -6.32
C SER A 163 38.53 71.97 -7.27
N VAL A 164 37.72 71.86 -8.33
CA VAL A 164 37.48 72.95 -9.29
C VAL A 164 36.80 74.15 -8.61
N SER A 165 35.84 73.89 -7.72
CA SER A 165 35.15 74.95 -6.98
C SER A 165 36.09 75.71 -6.05
N GLN A 166 36.99 75.00 -5.36
CA GLN A 166 38.02 75.59 -4.52
C GLN A 166 38.97 76.48 -5.34
N VAL A 167 39.53 75.96 -6.44
CA VAL A 167 40.42 76.73 -7.34
C VAL A 167 39.71 77.98 -7.86
N LYS A 168 38.42 77.88 -8.22
CA LYS A 168 37.62 79.04 -8.63
C LYS A 168 37.53 80.09 -7.53
N GLN A 169 37.24 79.70 -6.29
CA GLN A 169 37.16 80.64 -5.15
C GLN A 169 38.50 81.31 -4.88
N GLU A 170 39.59 80.55 -4.86
CA GLU A 170 40.95 81.07 -4.69
C GLU A 170 41.30 82.08 -5.79
N THR A 171 40.97 81.77 -7.05
CA THR A 171 41.21 82.68 -8.19
C THR A 171 40.42 83.98 -8.08
N VAL A 172 39.17 83.93 -7.59
CA VAL A 172 38.34 85.13 -7.37
C VAL A 172 38.90 85.97 -6.21
N ALA A 173 39.35 85.33 -5.13
CA ALA A 173 39.95 86.01 -3.98
C ALA A 173 41.26 86.72 -4.33
N VAL A 174 42.09 86.15 -5.20
CA VAL A 174 43.34 86.77 -5.69
C VAL A 174 43.07 87.98 -6.61
N ARG A 175 41.88 88.08 -7.20
CA ARG A 175 41.48 89.16 -8.11
C ARG A 175 40.82 90.36 -7.41
N SER A 176 40.52 90.23 -6.11
CA SER A 176 39.88 91.23 -5.27
C SER A 176 40.92 92.00 -4.46
#